data_AF-A0A9E8D3C6-F1
#
_entry.id   AF-A0A9E8D3C6-F1
#
_cell.length_a   1.000
_cell.length_b   1.000
_cell.length_c   1.000
_cell.angle_alpha   90.00
_cell.angle_beta   90.00
_cell.angle_gamma   90.00
#
_symmetry.space_group_name_H-M   'P 1'
#
loop_
_entity.id
_entity.type
_entity.pdbx_description
1 polymer ?
#
loop_
_entity_poly.entity_id
_entity_poly.type
_entity_poly.pdbx_seq_one_letter_code
_entity_poly.pdbx_strand_id
1 'polypeptide(L)'
;MGTLLTPSRIEAVQRRIESIVERLKPWSWMWPPMAFAAGLGSFFLVDRQQWLGAALALGLLFAWTLLLSEGLISRWLSRRGHPTPPRGVTTFIAQMIHQETLFFTLPFILVTTVWNSGQTLFALLVGGMALLSIIDPLYFKVAERWRSVYFIFHAQCVFLVLLVTLPIMVHLTTGQSLLLALGITILVALPSFWHLLKQRSLKRWCAFFVLTLLLAYGAWLGRIWVPPASLWMTSSALSPGFDIEQRLPQGSMALTPQAISENGLYVYTAIRAPRGLSETITHAWHHNGVPMDVVELNIDGGREQGYRAWSHKQNFPEDPTGDWRIDIMTGTGQRLGLIRFEVSDDAQQATLADGEIRASGLSGLNLRRFVPGRPNDEEARPED
;
A
#
# COMPACT_ATOMS: atom_id res chain seq x y z
N MET A 1 -8.35 37.44 -24.24
CA MET A 1 -8.69 36.10 -23.68
C MET A 1 -10.20 35.77 -23.66
N GLY A 2 -11.08 36.56 -24.29
CA GLY A 2 -12.55 36.35 -24.25
C GLY A 2 -13.18 35.56 -25.41
N THR A 3 -12.39 35.05 -26.36
CA THR A 3 -12.90 34.48 -27.63
C THR A 3 -12.84 32.95 -27.73
N LEU A 4 -12.26 32.27 -26.73
CA LEU A 4 -12.07 30.81 -26.80
C LEU A 4 -13.21 30.00 -26.14
N LEU A 5 -13.96 30.57 -25.21
CA LEU A 5 -14.97 29.87 -24.39
C LEU A 5 -16.37 30.47 -24.57
N THR A 6 -16.96 30.33 -25.76
CA THR A 6 -18.37 30.69 -25.98
C THR A 6 -19.29 29.60 -25.41
N PRO A 7 -20.51 29.94 -24.94
CA PRO A 7 -21.48 28.95 -24.45
C PRO A 7 -21.74 27.82 -25.46
N SER A 8 -21.89 28.17 -26.74
CA SER A 8 -22.09 27.20 -27.83
C SER A 8 -20.94 26.22 -28.01
N ARG A 9 -19.68 26.65 -27.82
CA ARG A 9 -18.50 25.76 -27.90
C ARG A 9 -18.47 24.81 -26.69
N ILE A 10 -18.82 25.30 -25.50
CA ILE A 10 -18.87 24.47 -24.29
C ILE A 10 -19.98 23.41 -24.42
N GLU A 11 -21.16 23.78 -24.94
CA GLU A 11 -22.23 22.81 -25.24
C GLU A 11 -21.80 21.77 -26.28
N ALA A 12 -21.09 22.17 -27.34
CA ALA A 12 -20.60 21.24 -28.34
C ALA A 12 -19.58 20.25 -27.75
N VAL A 13 -18.71 20.73 -26.85
CA VAL A 13 -17.77 19.88 -26.11
C VAL A 13 -18.51 18.93 -25.17
N GLN A 14 -19.51 19.41 -24.42
CA GLN A 14 -20.31 18.58 -23.52
C GLN A 14 -21.06 17.47 -24.27
N ARG A 15 -21.73 17.80 -25.38
CA ARG A 15 -22.38 16.80 -26.25
C ARG A 15 -21.39 15.78 -26.81
N ARG A 16 -20.17 16.20 -27.15
CA ARG A 16 -19.11 15.30 -27.59
C ARG A 16 -18.67 14.35 -26.48
N ILE A 17 -18.50 14.85 -25.25
CA ILE A 17 -18.15 14.04 -24.07
C ILE A 17 -19.27 13.04 -23.77
N GLU A 18 -20.53 13.46 -23.77
CA GLU A 18 -21.70 12.61 -23.61
C GLU A 18 -21.71 11.47 -24.63
N SER A 19 -21.54 11.79 -25.92
CA SER A 19 -21.50 10.77 -26.98
C SER A 19 -20.33 9.79 -26.81
N ILE A 20 -19.17 10.26 -26.34
CA ILE A 20 -18.04 9.36 -26.03
C ILE A 20 -18.40 8.45 -24.85
N VAL A 21 -19.00 8.97 -23.79
CA VAL A 21 -19.41 8.19 -22.62
C VAL A 21 -20.44 7.13 -23.01
N GLU A 22 -21.46 7.48 -23.81
CA GLU A 22 -22.45 6.51 -24.29
C GLU A 22 -21.83 5.39 -25.11
N ARG A 23 -20.81 5.70 -25.93
CA ARG A 23 -20.07 4.70 -26.72
C ARG A 23 -19.17 3.81 -25.88
N LEU A 24 -18.57 4.36 -24.82
CA LEU A 24 -17.66 3.62 -23.93
C LEU A 24 -18.40 2.79 -22.89
N LYS A 25 -19.62 3.19 -22.50
CA LYS A 25 -20.40 2.53 -21.44
C LYS A 25 -20.56 1.01 -21.64
N PRO A 26 -20.84 0.47 -22.85
CA PRO A 26 -20.91 -0.98 -23.07
C PRO A 26 -19.60 -1.73 -22.83
N TRP A 27 -18.46 -1.03 -22.92
CA TRP A 27 -17.12 -1.59 -22.76
C TRP A 27 -16.54 -1.38 -21.34
N SER A 28 -17.31 -0.75 -20.45
CA SER A 28 -16.89 -0.44 -19.08
C SER A 28 -16.45 -1.67 -18.27
N TRP A 29 -17.00 -2.86 -18.57
CA TRP A 29 -16.62 -4.11 -17.92
C TRP A 29 -15.16 -4.51 -18.14
N MET A 30 -14.52 -4.04 -19.22
CA MET A 30 -13.09 -4.28 -19.48
C MET A 30 -12.19 -3.38 -18.65
N TRP A 31 -12.71 -2.30 -18.07
CA TRP A 31 -11.90 -1.33 -17.37
C TRP A 31 -11.28 -1.85 -16.06
N PRO A 32 -12.01 -2.51 -15.15
CA PRO A 32 -11.42 -3.10 -13.95
C PRO A 32 -10.26 -4.09 -14.23
N PRO A 33 -10.38 -5.10 -15.12
CA PRO A 33 -9.26 -6.01 -15.37
C PRO A 33 -8.08 -5.32 -16.06
N MET A 34 -8.32 -4.32 -16.92
CA MET A 34 -7.21 -3.52 -17.49
C MET A 34 -6.48 -2.70 -16.43
N ALA A 35 -7.22 -2.02 -15.54
CA ALA A 35 -6.64 -1.27 -14.43
C ALA A 35 -5.88 -2.19 -13.47
N PHE A 36 -6.40 -3.38 -13.19
CA PHE A 36 -5.71 -4.40 -12.39
C PHE A 36 -4.43 -4.89 -13.06
N ALA A 37 -4.49 -5.19 -14.37
CA ALA A 37 -3.32 -5.59 -15.14
C ALA A 37 -2.27 -4.47 -15.20
N ALA A 38 -2.69 -3.21 -15.34
CA ALA A 38 -1.82 -2.05 -15.29
C ALA A 38 -1.19 -1.87 -13.89
N GLY A 39 -1.95 -2.11 -12.81
CA GLY A 39 -1.45 -2.12 -11.44
C GLY A 39 -0.43 -3.23 -11.20
N LEU A 40 -0.72 -4.46 -11.64
CA LEU A 40 0.18 -5.61 -11.54
C LEU A 40 1.46 -5.38 -12.36
N GLY A 41 1.29 -4.85 -13.58
CA GLY A 41 2.39 -4.41 -14.44
C GLY A 41 3.25 -3.38 -13.72
N SER A 42 2.66 -2.29 -13.22
CA SER A 42 3.35 -1.24 -12.48
C SER A 42 4.12 -1.80 -11.27
N PHE A 43 3.50 -2.69 -10.49
CA PHE A 43 4.14 -3.34 -9.34
C PHE A 43 5.41 -4.10 -9.72
N PHE A 44 5.38 -4.91 -10.78
CA PHE A 44 6.54 -5.69 -11.21
C PHE A 44 7.56 -4.90 -12.05
N LEU A 45 7.09 -3.92 -12.83
CA LEU A 45 7.91 -3.08 -13.71
C LEU A 45 8.51 -1.87 -12.99
N VAL A 46 8.07 -1.52 -11.77
CA VAL A 46 8.58 -0.35 -11.03
C VAL A 46 10.11 -0.34 -10.94
N ASP A 47 10.76 -1.49 -10.81
CA ASP A 47 12.22 -1.56 -10.76
C ASP A 47 12.90 -1.66 -12.14
N ARG A 48 12.16 -2.07 -13.17
CA ARG A 48 12.71 -2.28 -14.53
C ARG A 48 12.50 -1.08 -15.45
N GLN A 49 11.35 -0.40 -15.35
CA GLN A 49 10.94 0.73 -16.19
C GLN A 49 10.19 1.77 -15.35
N GLN A 50 10.92 2.47 -14.48
CA GLN A 50 10.38 3.49 -13.57
C GLN A 50 9.49 4.53 -14.26
N TRP A 51 9.80 4.89 -15.50
CA TRP A 51 9.04 5.88 -16.26
C TRP A 51 7.61 5.43 -16.58
N LEU A 52 7.36 4.14 -16.79
CA LEU A 52 6.00 3.62 -17.04
C LEU A 52 5.15 3.71 -15.78
N GLY A 53 5.67 3.24 -14.65
CA GLY A 53 5.00 3.34 -13.36
C GLY A 53 4.73 4.79 -12.98
N ALA A 54 5.71 5.68 -13.19
CA ALA A 54 5.56 7.11 -12.97
C ALA A 54 4.55 7.77 -13.92
N ALA A 55 4.51 7.38 -15.20
CA ALA A 55 3.54 7.90 -16.17
C ALA A 55 2.10 7.48 -15.83
N LEU A 56 1.89 6.21 -15.45
CA LEU A 56 0.59 5.72 -14.99
C LEU A 56 0.16 6.43 -13.70
N ALA A 57 1.06 6.56 -12.74
CA ALA A 57 0.82 7.30 -11.50
C ALA A 57 0.49 8.79 -11.77
N LEU A 58 1.20 9.44 -12.70
CA LEU A 58 0.94 10.82 -13.11
C LEU A 58 -0.43 10.96 -13.78
N GLY A 59 -0.79 10.03 -14.66
CA GLY A 59 -2.11 9.97 -15.29
C GLY A 59 -3.22 9.86 -14.26
N LEU A 60 -3.04 9.00 -13.25
CA LEU A 60 -3.97 8.82 -12.15
C LEU A 60 -4.08 10.10 -11.29
N LEU A 61 -2.96 10.72 -10.91
CA LEU A 61 -2.97 11.99 -10.17
C LEU A 61 -3.64 13.12 -10.97
N PHE A 62 -3.44 13.16 -12.28
CA PHE A 62 -4.10 14.12 -13.16
C PHE A 62 -5.61 13.89 -13.20
N ALA A 63 -6.06 12.64 -13.35
CA ALA A 63 -7.47 12.28 -13.30
C ALA A 63 -8.11 12.68 -11.96
N TRP A 64 -7.41 12.46 -10.85
CA TRP A 64 -7.85 12.89 -9.52
C TRP A 64 -7.92 14.40 -9.37
N THR A 65 -6.95 15.15 -9.89
CA THR A 65 -6.97 16.61 -9.88
C THR A 65 -8.17 17.15 -10.66
N LEU A 66 -8.48 16.54 -11.80
CA LEU A 66 -9.67 16.88 -12.58
C LEU A 66 -10.97 16.55 -11.82
N LEU A 67 -11.03 15.38 -11.18
CA LEU A 67 -12.21 14.95 -10.43
C LEU A 67 -12.46 15.84 -9.20
N LEU A 68 -11.41 16.16 -8.43
CA LEU A 68 -11.51 17.06 -7.28
C LEU A 68 -11.88 18.50 -7.68
N SER A 69 -11.51 18.91 -8.90
CA SER A 69 -11.87 20.23 -9.43
C SER A 69 -13.26 20.29 -10.07
N GLU A 70 -13.97 19.17 -10.27
CA GLU A 70 -15.29 19.10 -10.89
C GLU A 70 -16.29 20.10 -10.28
N GLY A 71 -16.37 20.14 -8.94
CA GLY A 71 -17.28 21.03 -8.22
C GLY A 71 -16.88 22.51 -8.30
N LEU A 72 -15.59 22.82 -8.49
CA LEU A 72 -15.10 24.18 -8.71
C LEU A 72 -15.37 24.65 -10.15
N ILE A 73 -15.09 23.77 -11.11
CA ILE A 73 -15.35 23.98 -12.55
C ILE A 73 -16.84 24.23 -12.77
N SER A 74 -17.70 23.39 -12.22
CA SER A 74 -19.16 23.51 -12.36
C SER A 74 -19.68 24.83 -11.79
N ARG A 75 -19.19 25.25 -10.61
CA ARG A 75 -19.53 26.55 -10.01
C ARG A 75 -19.04 27.71 -10.86
N TRP A 76 -17.84 27.62 -11.40
CA TRP A 76 -17.25 28.66 -12.25
C TRP A 76 -18.00 28.79 -13.59
N LEU A 77 -18.38 27.68 -14.22
CA LEU A 77 -19.20 27.66 -15.44
C LEU A 77 -20.56 28.30 -15.19
N SER A 78 -21.25 27.89 -14.12
CA SER A 78 -22.56 28.42 -13.74
C SER A 78 -22.51 29.93 -13.47
N ARG A 79 -21.48 30.44 -12.76
CA ARG A 79 -21.29 31.88 -12.52
C ARG A 79 -21.08 32.69 -13.79
N ARG A 80 -20.58 32.06 -14.86
CA ARG A 80 -20.36 32.68 -16.17
C ARG A 80 -21.52 32.45 -17.15
N GLY A 81 -22.62 31.84 -16.71
CA GLY A 81 -23.77 31.54 -17.57
C GLY A 81 -23.54 30.41 -18.58
N HIS A 82 -22.51 29.59 -18.36
CA HIS A 82 -22.24 28.42 -19.20
C HIS A 82 -22.99 27.18 -18.68
N PRO A 83 -23.35 26.23 -19.57
CA PRO A 83 -23.98 24.98 -19.15
C PRO A 83 -23.02 24.16 -18.28
N THR A 84 -23.57 23.47 -17.29
CA THR A 84 -22.82 22.54 -16.43
C THR A 84 -22.92 21.12 -16.95
N PRO A 85 -21.87 20.29 -16.83
CA PRO A 85 -21.90 18.91 -17.31
C PRO A 85 -23.02 18.11 -16.61
N PRO A 86 -23.68 17.17 -17.31
CA PRO A 86 -24.74 16.35 -16.70
C PRO A 86 -24.23 15.52 -15.53
N ARG A 87 -25.08 15.34 -14.52
CA ARG A 87 -24.77 14.54 -13.33
C ARG A 87 -24.46 13.07 -13.63
N GLY A 88 -25.15 12.48 -14.59
CA GLY A 88 -24.91 11.09 -14.99
C GLY A 88 -23.51 10.89 -15.57
N VAL A 89 -23.08 11.82 -16.44
CA VAL A 89 -21.74 11.81 -17.05
C VAL A 89 -20.64 12.00 -16.01
N THR A 90 -20.78 12.98 -15.13
CA THR A 90 -19.80 13.25 -14.06
C THR A 90 -19.69 12.09 -13.09
N THR A 91 -20.81 11.47 -12.68
CA THR A 91 -20.81 10.30 -11.80
C THR A 91 -20.22 9.07 -12.47
N PHE A 92 -20.46 8.87 -13.76
CA PHE A 92 -19.83 7.80 -14.55
C PHE A 92 -18.31 8.00 -14.65
N ILE A 93 -17.84 9.22 -14.99
CA ILE A 93 -16.40 9.53 -15.03
C ILE A 93 -15.77 9.31 -13.65
N ALA A 94 -16.43 9.76 -12.57
CA ALA A 94 -15.98 9.53 -11.22
C ALA A 94 -15.87 8.02 -10.90
N GLN A 95 -16.86 7.23 -11.30
CA GLN A 95 -16.83 5.77 -11.16
C GLN A 95 -15.63 5.17 -11.88
N MET A 96 -15.32 5.62 -13.10
CA MET A 96 -14.18 5.10 -13.85
C MET A 96 -12.85 5.40 -13.16
N ILE A 97 -12.69 6.62 -12.64
CA ILE A 97 -11.48 7.02 -11.90
C ILE A 97 -11.36 6.25 -10.57
N HIS A 98 -12.49 6.01 -9.88
CA HIS A 98 -12.51 5.18 -8.68
C HIS A 98 -12.13 3.72 -8.98
N GLN A 99 -12.71 3.12 -10.03
CA GLN A 99 -12.36 1.78 -10.48
C GLN A 99 -10.88 1.71 -10.86
N GLU A 100 -10.40 2.66 -11.66
CA GLU A 100 -8.99 2.74 -12.03
C GLU A 100 -8.10 2.75 -10.79
N THR A 101 -8.39 3.61 -9.82
CA THR A 101 -7.65 3.70 -8.56
C THR A 101 -7.68 2.40 -7.76
N LEU A 102 -8.87 1.84 -7.54
CA LEU A 102 -9.06 0.66 -6.73
C LEU A 102 -8.36 -0.54 -7.35
N PHE A 103 -8.57 -0.78 -8.64
CA PHE A 103 -7.97 -1.92 -9.32
C PHE A 103 -6.48 -1.75 -9.59
N PHE A 104 -6.00 -0.53 -9.85
CA PHE A 104 -4.57 -0.24 -9.97
C PHE A 104 -3.82 -0.47 -8.66
N THR A 105 -4.39 -0.04 -7.53
CA THR A 105 -3.74 -0.15 -6.21
C THR A 105 -3.95 -1.53 -5.56
N LEU A 106 -4.99 -2.27 -5.93
CA LEU A 106 -5.33 -3.57 -5.32
C LEU A 106 -4.17 -4.59 -5.34
N PRO A 107 -3.41 -4.80 -6.44
CA PRO A 107 -2.24 -5.66 -6.42
C PRO A 107 -1.23 -5.29 -5.35
N PHE A 108 -0.90 -4.00 -5.19
CA PHE A 108 0.04 -3.51 -4.17
C PHE A 108 -0.46 -3.88 -2.77
N ILE A 109 -1.74 -3.65 -2.49
CA ILE A 109 -2.36 -3.97 -1.20
C ILE A 109 -2.34 -5.48 -0.94
N LEU A 110 -2.80 -6.31 -1.89
CA LEU A 110 -2.86 -7.76 -1.70
C LEU A 110 -1.50 -8.39 -1.46
N VAL A 111 -0.46 -7.87 -2.14
CA VAL A 111 0.91 -8.38 -2.06
C VAL A 111 1.60 -8.00 -0.76
N THR A 112 1.41 -6.76 -0.31
CA THR A 112 2.09 -6.21 0.87
C THR A 112 1.33 -6.50 2.18
N THR A 113 0.14 -7.10 2.08
CA THR A 113 -0.67 -7.47 3.25
C THR A 113 -0.09 -8.69 3.97
N VAL A 114 0.18 -8.53 5.26
CA VAL A 114 0.43 -9.64 6.17
C VAL A 114 -0.92 -10.20 6.66
N TRP A 115 -1.35 -11.30 6.04
CA TRP A 115 -2.71 -11.85 6.22
C TRP A 115 -3.06 -12.33 7.64
N ASN A 116 -2.07 -12.59 8.49
CA ASN A 116 -2.27 -12.91 9.90
C ASN A 116 -2.11 -11.66 10.79
N SER A 117 -2.75 -10.56 10.40
CA SER A 117 -2.71 -9.28 11.11
C SER A 117 -3.96 -8.45 10.83
N GLY A 118 -4.09 -7.30 11.52
CA GLY A 118 -5.16 -6.34 11.23
C GLY A 118 -5.14 -5.77 9.80
N GLN A 119 -4.03 -5.93 9.07
CA GLN A 119 -3.95 -5.53 7.66
C GLN A 119 -4.95 -6.27 6.76
N THR A 120 -5.37 -7.48 7.14
CA THR A 120 -6.41 -8.23 6.44
C THR A 120 -7.72 -7.46 6.38
N LEU A 121 -8.09 -6.75 7.46
CA LEU A 121 -9.32 -5.94 7.48
C LEU A 121 -9.23 -4.79 6.49
N PHE A 122 -8.07 -4.14 6.39
CA PHE A 122 -7.83 -3.07 5.41
C PHE A 122 -7.88 -3.63 3.98
N ALA A 123 -7.23 -4.75 3.70
CA ALA A 123 -7.27 -5.38 2.38
C ALA A 123 -8.68 -5.79 1.96
N LEU A 124 -9.47 -6.35 2.89
CA LEU A 124 -10.88 -6.69 2.66
C LEU A 124 -11.74 -5.45 2.43
N LEU A 125 -11.48 -4.35 3.13
CA LEU A 125 -12.15 -3.07 2.87
C LEU A 125 -11.88 -2.58 1.44
N VAL A 126 -10.62 -2.58 1.00
CA VAL A 126 -10.25 -2.19 -0.36
C VAL A 126 -10.89 -3.12 -1.40
N GLY A 127 -10.87 -4.43 -1.17
CA GLY A 127 -11.56 -5.41 -2.02
C GLY A 127 -13.07 -5.17 -2.10
N GLY A 128 -13.72 -4.91 -0.96
CA GLY A 128 -15.14 -4.58 -0.88
C GLY A 128 -15.49 -3.28 -1.62
N MET A 129 -14.62 -2.27 -1.53
CA MET A 129 -14.75 -1.03 -2.31
C MET A 129 -14.60 -1.29 -3.81
N ALA A 130 -13.63 -2.11 -4.21
CA ALA A 130 -13.42 -2.49 -5.60
C ALA A 130 -14.66 -3.20 -6.17
N LEU A 131 -15.23 -4.16 -5.43
CA LEU A 131 -16.48 -4.83 -5.79
C LEU A 131 -17.66 -3.84 -5.89
N LEU A 132 -17.84 -2.98 -4.88
CA LEU A 132 -18.86 -1.93 -4.88
C LEU A 132 -18.75 -1.05 -6.13
N SER A 133 -17.54 -0.73 -6.57
CA SER A 133 -17.31 0.14 -7.73
C SER A 133 -17.76 -0.45 -9.07
N ILE A 134 -17.87 -1.78 -9.18
CA ILE A 134 -18.34 -2.48 -10.40
C ILE A 134 -19.86 -2.70 -10.37
N ILE A 135 -20.47 -2.76 -9.18
CA ILE A 135 -21.90 -3.00 -9.04
C ILE A 135 -22.66 -1.68 -9.25
N ASP A 136 -22.93 -1.33 -10.52
CA ASP A 136 -23.57 -0.07 -10.92
C ASP A 136 -24.78 0.31 -10.05
N PRO A 137 -25.81 -0.53 -9.87
CA PRO A 137 -26.99 -0.13 -9.10
C PRO A 137 -26.67 0.26 -7.65
N LEU A 138 -25.65 -0.38 -7.07
CA LEU A 138 -25.23 -0.10 -5.70
C LEU A 138 -24.37 1.16 -5.64
N TYR A 139 -23.41 1.30 -6.55
CA TYR A 139 -22.55 2.48 -6.64
C TYR A 139 -23.36 3.77 -6.84
N PHE A 140 -24.25 3.80 -7.83
CA PHE A 140 -25.09 4.97 -8.12
C PHE A 140 -26.06 5.25 -6.96
N LYS A 141 -26.62 4.22 -6.32
CA LYS A 141 -27.47 4.39 -5.13
C LYS A 141 -26.71 5.03 -3.97
N VAL A 142 -25.46 4.63 -3.73
CA VAL A 142 -24.60 5.25 -2.71
C VAL A 142 -24.31 6.71 -3.08
N ALA A 143 -23.94 6.98 -4.34
CA ALA A 143 -23.62 8.32 -4.82
C ALA A 143 -24.79 9.32 -4.68
N GLU A 144 -26.02 8.87 -4.94
CA GLU A 144 -27.22 9.72 -4.91
C GLU A 144 -27.84 9.82 -3.51
N ARG A 145 -28.01 8.68 -2.81
CA ARG A 145 -28.76 8.61 -1.54
C ARG A 145 -27.87 8.86 -0.33
N TRP A 146 -26.64 8.35 -0.32
CA TRP A 146 -25.74 8.37 0.85
C TRP A 146 -24.50 9.19 0.57
N ARG A 147 -24.72 10.48 0.27
CA ARG A 147 -23.68 11.39 -0.21
C ARG A 147 -22.45 11.50 0.69
N SER A 148 -22.61 11.44 2.02
CA SER A 148 -21.46 11.42 2.93
C SER A 148 -20.64 10.12 2.83
N VAL A 149 -21.29 8.97 2.67
CA VAL A 149 -20.62 7.68 2.45
C VAL A 149 -19.87 7.69 1.11
N TYR A 150 -20.48 8.26 0.06
CA TYR A 150 -19.83 8.46 -1.23
C TYR A 150 -18.57 9.32 -1.14
N PHE A 151 -18.58 10.41 -0.36
CA PHE A 151 -17.38 11.22 -0.17
C PHE A 151 -16.33 10.55 0.72
N ILE A 152 -16.72 9.71 1.68
CA ILE A 152 -15.76 8.87 2.43
C ILE A 152 -15.11 7.87 1.49
N PHE A 153 -15.89 7.19 0.63
CA PHE A 153 -15.38 6.30 -0.41
C PHE A 153 -14.39 7.03 -1.33
N HIS A 154 -14.74 8.23 -1.77
CA HIS A 154 -13.88 9.08 -2.59
C HIS A 154 -12.57 9.46 -1.88
N ALA A 155 -12.65 9.89 -0.60
CA ALA A 155 -11.48 10.21 0.20
C ALA A 155 -10.58 8.97 0.41
N GLN A 156 -11.17 7.79 0.59
CA GLN A 156 -10.43 6.53 0.72
C GLN A 156 -9.73 6.14 -0.59
N CYS A 157 -10.30 6.44 -1.75
CA CYS A 157 -9.58 6.28 -3.02
C CYS A 157 -8.41 7.27 -3.15
N VAL A 158 -8.57 8.53 -2.71
CA VAL A 158 -7.45 9.50 -2.61
C VAL A 158 -6.34 8.97 -1.70
N PHE A 159 -6.70 8.39 -0.56
CA PHE A 159 -5.74 7.77 0.34
C PHE A 159 -4.91 6.69 -0.36
N LEU A 160 -5.57 5.77 -1.07
CA LEU A 160 -4.92 4.65 -1.76
C LEU A 160 -4.00 5.10 -2.89
N VAL A 161 -4.43 6.05 -3.73
CA VAL A 161 -3.57 6.57 -4.79
C VAL A 161 -2.32 7.21 -4.21
N LEU A 162 -2.45 8.06 -3.18
CA LEU A 162 -1.30 8.72 -2.57
C LEU A 162 -0.33 7.74 -1.91
N LEU A 163 -0.87 6.69 -1.26
CA LEU A 163 -0.06 5.66 -0.62
C LEU A 163 0.87 4.95 -1.61
N VAL A 164 0.43 4.77 -2.86
CA VAL A 164 1.21 4.10 -3.91
C VAL A 164 2.05 5.10 -4.72
N THR A 165 1.51 6.26 -5.08
CA THR A 165 2.18 7.18 -6.01
C THR A 165 3.28 8.02 -5.36
N LEU A 166 3.12 8.44 -4.09
CA LEU A 166 4.10 9.31 -3.42
C LEU A 166 5.49 8.67 -3.28
N PRO A 167 5.63 7.40 -2.84
CA PRO A 167 6.94 6.75 -2.77
C PRO A 167 7.59 6.60 -4.14
N ILE A 168 6.79 6.34 -5.18
CA ILE A 168 7.28 6.08 -6.54
C ILE A 168 7.69 7.36 -7.27
N MET A 169 6.89 8.42 -7.17
CA MET A 169 7.07 9.64 -7.97
C MET A 169 7.95 10.68 -7.28
N VAL A 170 7.83 10.79 -5.96
CA VAL A 170 8.45 11.87 -5.17
C VAL A 170 9.55 11.31 -4.25
N HIS A 171 9.79 10.00 -4.27
CA HIS A 171 10.80 9.33 -3.45
C HIS A 171 10.63 9.59 -1.95
N LEU A 172 9.40 9.83 -1.51
CA LEU A 172 9.06 9.99 -0.11
C LEU A 172 9.08 8.63 0.59
N THR A 173 9.55 8.59 1.83
CA THR A 173 9.49 7.36 2.62
C THR A 173 8.05 6.89 2.77
N THR A 174 7.86 5.61 3.03
CA THR A 174 6.58 4.95 3.28
C THR A 174 5.87 5.65 4.42
N GLY A 175 6.61 6.03 5.45
CA GLY A 175 6.09 6.80 6.57
C GLY A 175 5.66 8.22 6.21
N GLN A 176 6.48 8.96 5.45
CA GLN A 176 6.12 10.30 4.97
C GLN A 176 4.89 10.27 4.06
N SER A 177 4.86 9.31 3.15
CA SER A 177 3.75 9.08 2.21
C SER A 177 2.46 8.75 2.95
N LEU A 178 2.53 7.89 3.97
CA LEU A 178 1.39 7.57 4.83
C LEU A 178 0.85 8.80 5.57
N LEU A 179 1.73 9.59 6.20
CA LEU A 179 1.34 10.81 6.92
C LEU A 179 0.68 11.84 5.99
N LEU A 180 1.26 12.08 4.81
CA LEU A 180 0.68 12.98 3.81
C LEU A 180 -0.64 12.45 3.27
N ALA A 181 -0.74 11.15 2.99
CA ALA A 181 -1.96 10.52 2.53
C ALA A 181 -3.08 10.66 3.57
N LEU A 182 -2.80 10.41 4.86
CA LEU A 182 -3.77 10.61 5.94
C LEU A 182 -4.22 12.07 6.02
N GLY A 183 -3.28 13.03 6.00
CA GLY A 183 -3.58 14.46 6.05
C GLY A 183 -4.46 14.92 4.89
N ILE A 184 -4.08 14.58 3.65
CA ILE A 184 -4.84 14.94 2.45
C ILE A 184 -6.21 14.26 2.44
N THR A 185 -6.31 13.01 2.88
CA THR A 185 -7.58 12.28 2.98
C THR A 185 -8.56 12.95 3.93
N ILE A 186 -8.08 13.40 5.10
CA ILE A 186 -8.90 14.16 6.05
C ILE A 186 -9.42 15.43 5.38
N LEU A 187 -8.55 16.20 4.70
CA LEU A 187 -8.94 17.41 3.98
C LEU A 187 -10.00 17.15 2.91
N VAL A 188 -9.83 16.08 2.11
CA VAL A 188 -10.79 15.66 1.08
C VAL A 188 -12.10 15.13 1.68
N ALA A 189 -12.07 14.58 2.89
CA ALA A 189 -13.26 14.09 3.59
C ALA A 189 -14.08 15.21 4.26
N LEU A 190 -13.50 16.37 4.57
CA LEU A 190 -14.19 17.48 5.26
C LEU A 190 -15.52 17.93 4.60
N PRO A 191 -15.63 18.03 3.26
CA PRO A 191 -16.89 18.38 2.60
C PRO A 191 -18.07 17.47 2.96
N SER A 192 -17.81 16.19 3.31
CA SER A 192 -18.82 15.22 3.75
C SER A 192 -19.61 15.68 4.98
N PHE A 193 -18.96 16.51 5.80
CA PHE A 193 -19.46 17.00 7.09
C PHE A 193 -19.87 18.47 7.05
N TRP A 194 -19.78 19.13 5.88
CA TRP A 194 -20.10 20.55 5.73
C TRP A 194 -21.54 20.91 6.12
N HIS A 195 -22.47 19.96 5.96
CA HIS A 195 -23.86 20.12 6.36
C HIS A 195 -24.01 20.39 7.87
N LEU A 196 -23.07 19.92 8.70
CA LEU A 196 -23.01 20.21 10.14
C LEU A 196 -22.70 21.68 10.44
N LEU A 197 -22.02 22.37 9.51
CA LEU A 197 -21.60 23.78 9.63
C LEU A 197 -22.59 24.78 9.03
N LYS A 198 -23.73 24.34 8.49
CA LYS A 198 -24.66 25.19 7.71
C LYS A 198 -25.28 26.35 8.52
N GLN A 199 -25.28 26.29 9.85
CA GLN A 199 -25.62 27.41 10.70
C GLN A 199 -24.34 27.90 11.40
N ARG A 200 -24.00 29.19 11.23
CA ARG A 200 -22.79 29.82 11.78
C ARG A 200 -22.88 29.98 13.30
N SER A 201 -22.73 28.88 14.04
CA SER A 201 -22.63 28.86 15.50
C SER A 201 -21.22 28.44 15.89
N LEU A 202 -20.62 29.16 16.85
CA LEU A 202 -19.30 28.84 17.40
C LEU A 202 -19.26 27.38 17.92
N LYS A 203 -20.33 26.92 18.56
CA LYS A 203 -20.45 25.53 19.06
C LYS A 203 -20.32 24.49 17.95
N ARG A 204 -20.87 24.75 16.76
CA ARG A 204 -20.78 23.84 15.61
C ARG A 204 -19.40 23.83 14.97
N TRP A 205 -18.73 24.98 14.94
CA TRP A 205 -17.32 25.07 14.55
C TRP A 205 -16.41 24.31 15.52
N CYS A 206 -16.61 24.45 16.83
CA CYS A 206 -15.90 23.65 17.83
C CYS A 206 -16.18 22.16 17.65
N ALA A 207 -17.44 21.75 17.48
CA ALA A 207 -17.81 20.36 17.26
C ALA A 207 -17.19 19.76 15.98
N PHE A 208 -17.15 20.53 14.89
CA PHE A 208 -16.52 20.12 13.64
C PHE A 208 -14.99 19.98 13.79
N PHE A 209 -14.34 20.90 14.51
CA PHE A 209 -12.91 20.80 14.81
C PHE A 209 -12.60 19.57 15.67
N VAL A 210 -13.38 19.32 16.72
CA VAL A 210 -13.27 18.12 17.55
C VAL A 210 -13.48 16.85 16.71
N LEU A 211 -14.50 16.82 15.86
CA LEU A 211 -14.72 15.69 14.95
C LEU A 211 -13.52 15.47 14.02
N THR A 212 -12.94 16.54 13.47
CA THR A 212 -11.76 16.46 12.61
C THR A 212 -10.57 15.89 13.38
N LEU A 213 -10.34 16.31 14.63
CA LEU A 213 -9.30 15.74 15.48
C LEU A 213 -9.55 14.26 15.81
N LEU A 214 -10.80 13.88 16.08
CA LEU A 214 -11.18 12.49 16.33
C LEU A 214 -10.95 11.61 15.09
N LEU A 215 -11.30 12.11 13.90
CA LEU A 215 -11.02 11.42 12.64
C LEU A 215 -9.51 11.30 12.40
N ALA A 216 -8.74 12.36 12.63
CA ALA A 216 -7.29 12.34 12.50
C ALA A 216 -6.63 11.35 13.47
N TYR A 217 -7.09 11.33 14.72
CA TYR A 217 -6.62 10.39 15.73
C TYR A 217 -7.01 8.95 15.38
N GLY A 218 -8.24 8.71 14.92
CA GLY A 218 -8.68 7.40 14.43
C GLY A 218 -7.86 6.91 13.24
N ALA A 219 -7.58 7.79 12.27
CA ALA A 219 -6.68 7.53 11.15
C ALA A 219 -5.27 7.16 11.61
N TRP A 220 -4.72 7.91 12.57
CA TRP A 220 -3.41 7.63 13.16
C TRP A 220 -3.36 6.27 13.86
N LEU A 221 -4.39 5.91 14.63
CA LEU A 221 -4.48 4.58 15.25
C LEU A 221 -4.62 3.47 14.20
N GLY A 222 -5.43 3.69 13.17
CA GLY A 222 -5.67 2.74 12.08
C GLY A 222 -4.46 2.50 11.17
N ARG A 223 -3.42 3.34 11.25
CA ARG A 223 -2.23 3.27 10.38
C ARG A 223 -1.51 1.91 10.42
N ILE A 224 -1.55 1.21 11.56
CA ILE A 224 -0.92 -0.13 11.71
C ILE A 224 -1.60 -1.20 10.85
N TRP A 225 -2.87 -1.00 10.49
CA TRP A 225 -3.62 -1.90 9.61
C TRP A 225 -3.41 -1.56 8.14
N VAL A 226 -2.75 -0.45 7.81
CA VAL A 226 -2.43 -0.13 6.41
C VAL A 226 -1.17 -0.91 6.05
N PRO A 227 -1.19 -1.78 5.02
CA PRO A 227 0.03 -2.43 4.56
C PRO A 227 0.96 -1.41 3.89
N PRO A 228 2.28 -1.59 3.98
CA PRO A 228 3.25 -0.68 3.37
C PRO A 228 3.31 -0.93 1.85
N ALA A 229 2.44 -0.25 1.10
CA ALA A 229 2.15 -0.57 -0.31
C ALA A 229 3.37 -0.57 -1.26
N SER A 230 4.47 0.10 -0.90
CA SER A 230 5.72 0.16 -1.67
C SER A 230 6.78 -0.82 -1.21
N LEU A 231 6.63 -1.48 -0.06
CA LEU A 231 7.66 -2.32 0.55
C LEU A 231 7.15 -3.74 0.77
N TRP A 232 7.95 -4.74 0.39
CA TRP A 232 7.63 -6.13 0.70
C TRP A 232 8.87 -6.96 0.97
N MET A 233 8.72 -7.94 1.85
CA MET A 233 9.75 -8.92 2.12
C MET A 233 9.75 -9.98 1.00
N THR A 234 10.92 -10.30 0.47
CA THR A 234 11.11 -11.31 -0.59
C THR A 234 11.62 -12.62 -0.04
N SER A 235 12.44 -12.60 1.01
CA SER A 235 12.94 -13.79 1.68
C SER A 235 13.44 -13.47 3.09
N SER A 236 13.60 -14.53 3.90
CA SER A 236 14.10 -14.44 5.26
C SER A 236 14.84 -15.72 5.67
N ALA A 237 15.73 -15.63 6.64
CA ALA A 237 16.38 -16.78 7.28
C ALA A 237 16.69 -16.50 8.76
N LEU A 238 16.78 -17.57 9.54
CA LEU A 238 17.31 -17.56 10.91
C LEU A 238 18.52 -18.47 10.94
N SER A 239 19.69 -17.94 11.28
CA SER A 239 20.94 -18.70 11.19
C SER A 239 21.84 -18.49 12.41
N PRO A 240 22.62 -19.50 12.80
CA PRO A 240 23.61 -19.36 13.88
C PRO A 240 24.83 -18.53 13.46
N GLY A 241 25.12 -18.48 12.15
CA GLY A 241 26.25 -17.73 11.60
C GLY A 241 25.85 -16.83 10.43
N PHE A 242 26.75 -15.91 10.08
CA PHE A 242 26.57 -14.99 8.96
C PHE A 242 27.91 -14.70 8.27
N ASP A 243 27.95 -14.79 6.95
CA ASP A 243 29.08 -14.33 6.14
C ASP A 243 28.87 -12.83 5.84
N ILE A 244 29.70 -11.97 6.43
CA ILE A 244 29.61 -10.52 6.31
C ILE A 244 30.04 -10.05 4.91
N GLU A 245 31.00 -10.72 4.29
CA GLU A 245 31.52 -10.33 2.97
C GLU A 245 30.49 -10.64 1.89
N GLN A 246 29.91 -11.84 1.92
CA GLN A 246 28.90 -12.28 0.96
C GLN A 246 27.48 -11.79 1.32
N ARG A 247 27.29 -11.34 2.57
CA ARG A 247 26.01 -10.94 3.16
C ARG A 247 24.99 -12.07 3.08
N LEU A 248 25.39 -13.26 3.53
CA LEU A 248 24.59 -14.48 3.48
C LEU A 248 24.54 -15.17 4.85
N PRO A 249 23.37 -15.70 5.25
CA PRO A 249 23.25 -16.54 6.43
C PRO A 249 23.95 -17.88 6.21
N GLN A 250 24.54 -18.46 7.25
CA GLN A 250 25.28 -19.73 7.18
C GLN A 250 25.17 -20.57 8.45
N GLY A 251 25.55 -21.84 8.33
CA GLY A 251 25.50 -22.81 9.41
C GLY A 251 24.11 -23.42 9.62
N SER A 252 24.04 -24.32 10.60
CA SER A 252 22.81 -24.99 11.02
C SER A 252 22.91 -25.31 12.51
N MET A 253 21.85 -25.05 13.26
CA MET A 253 21.81 -25.22 14.72
C MET A 253 20.37 -25.40 15.18
N ALA A 254 20.12 -26.43 15.99
CA ALA A 254 18.85 -26.55 16.70
C ALA A 254 18.79 -25.48 17.80
N LEU A 255 17.68 -24.76 17.90
CA LEU A 255 17.52 -23.68 18.85
C LEU A 255 17.21 -24.22 20.26
N THR A 256 18.23 -24.75 20.94
CA THR A 256 18.16 -25.08 22.36
C THR A 256 18.52 -23.87 23.23
N PRO A 257 18.08 -23.83 24.51
CA PRO A 257 18.40 -22.75 25.43
C PRO A 257 19.91 -22.48 25.57
N GLN A 258 20.72 -23.54 25.63
CA GLN A 258 22.17 -23.41 25.68
C GLN A 258 22.72 -22.85 24.37
N ALA A 259 22.33 -23.42 23.22
CA ALA A 259 22.89 -23.07 21.93
C ALA A 259 22.61 -21.61 21.54
N ILE A 260 21.41 -21.12 21.82
CA ILE A 260 21.03 -19.73 21.51
C ILE A 260 21.71 -18.72 22.45
N SER A 261 21.96 -19.09 23.71
CA SER A 261 22.65 -18.25 24.68
C SER A 261 24.15 -18.12 24.38
N GLU A 262 24.77 -19.18 23.87
CA GLU A 262 26.20 -19.19 23.52
C GLU A 262 26.50 -18.53 22.17
N ASN A 263 25.70 -18.81 21.14
CA ASN A 263 25.99 -18.40 19.76
C ASN A 263 25.21 -17.16 19.31
N GLY A 264 24.11 -16.85 20.00
CA GLY A 264 23.14 -15.88 19.53
C GLY A 264 22.40 -16.35 18.29
N LEU A 265 21.69 -15.41 17.64
CA LEU A 265 20.91 -15.70 16.44
C LEU A 265 20.95 -14.55 15.45
N TYR A 266 21.28 -14.86 14.19
CA TYR A 266 21.16 -13.92 13.08
C TYR A 266 19.77 -14.01 12.46
N VAL A 267 19.24 -12.84 12.14
CA VAL A 267 17.99 -12.69 11.40
C VAL A 267 18.35 -12.02 10.08
N TYR A 268 18.16 -12.74 9.00
CA TYR A 268 18.32 -12.20 7.65
C TYR A 268 16.96 -11.88 7.06
N THR A 269 16.84 -10.71 6.45
CA THR A 269 15.66 -10.32 5.66
C THR A 269 16.10 -9.68 4.35
N ALA A 270 15.42 -10.05 3.26
CA ALA A 270 15.53 -9.37 1.99
C ALA A 270 14.25 -8.58 1.76
N ILE A 271 14.38 -7.26 1.61
CA ILE A 271 13.23 -6.34 1.47
C ILE A 271 13.36 -5.59 0.17
N ARG A 272 12.32 -5.64 -0.64
CA ARG A 272 12.27 -4.93 -1.90
C ARG A 272 11.60 -3.57 -1.70
N ALA A 273 12.24 -2.54 -2.25
CA ALA A 273 11.85 -1.15 -2.17
C ALA A 273 12.13 -0.45 -3.52
N PRO A 274 11.29 0.50 -3.95
CA PRO A 274 11.51 1.29 -5.16
C PRO A 274 12.87 1.98 -5.13
N ARG A 275 13.52 2.15 -6.29
CA ARG A 275 14.82 2.84 -6.32
C ARG A 275 14.71 4.26 -5.80
N GLY A 276 15.74 4.71 -5.08
CA GLY A 276 15.80 6.06 -4.50
C GLY A 276 15.02 6.21 -3.19
N LEU A 277 14.33 5.16 -2.74
CA LEU A 277 13.69 5.11 -1.42
C LEU A 277 14.71 4.63 -0.38
N SER A 278 14.89 5.39 0.70
CA SER A 278 15.65 4.97 1.88
C SER A 278 14.69 4.84 3.07
N GLU A 279 14.73 3.69 3.75
CA GLU A 279 13.78 3.36 4.81
C GLU A 279 14.50 2.84 6.04
N THR A 280 13.95 3.15 7.20
CA THR A 280 14.30 2.49 8.45
C THR A 280 13.26 1.44 8.76
N ILE A 281 13.70 0.19 8.82
CA ILE A 281 12.92 -0.94 9.31
C ILE A 281 13.37 -1.33 10.71
N THR A 282 12.59 -2.14 11.38
CA THR A 282 12.95 -2.74 12.67
C THR A 282 12.71 -4.24 12.66
N HIS A 283 13.59 -4.97 13.33
CA HIS A 283 13.33 -6.33 13.81
C HIS A 283 12.87 -6.23 15.27
N ALA A 284 11.56 -6.35 15.51
CA ALA A 284 10.95 -6.29 16.83
C ALA A 284 10.73 -7.69 17.41
N TRP A 285 11.52 -8.03 18.42
CA TRP A 285 11.54 -9.34 19.06
C TRP A 285 10.48 -9.44 20.15
N HIS A 286 9.83 -10.59 20.19
CA HIS A 286 8.88 -10.97 21.22
C HIS A 286 9.21 -12.37 21.71
N HIS A 287 9.12 -12.56 23.02
CA HIS A 287 9.28 -13.84 23.70
C HIS A 287 8.01 -14.14 24.49
N ASN A 288 7.37 -15.29 24.23
CA ASN A 288 6.09 -15.68 24.82
C ASN A 288 5.01 -14.58 24.71
N GLY A 289 5.02 -13.83 23.60
CA GLY A 289 4.11 -12.73 23.32
C GLY A 289 4.49 -11.37 23.96
N VAL A 290 5.51 -11.32 24.81
CA VAL A 290 5.99 -10.10 25.46
C VAL A 290 7.04 -9.41 24.58
N PRO A 291 6.91 -8.11 24.27
CA PRO A 291 7.95 -7.35 23.54
C PRO A 291 9.26 -7.32 24.35
N MET A 292 10.39 -7.56 23.68
CA MET A 292 11.72 -7.53 24.29
C MET A 292 12.60 -6.44 23.68
N ASP A 293 13.16 -6.71 22.50
CA ASP A 293 14.15 -5.86 21.86
C ASP A 293 13.66 -5.36 20.50
N VAL A 294 14.19 -4.21 20.08
CA VAL A 294 13.95 -3.65 18.75
C VAL A 294 15.30 -3.29 18.15
N VAL A 295 15.62 -3.88 16.99
CA VAL A 295 16.85 -3.57 16.25
C VAL A 295 16.49 -2.77 15.00
N GLU A 296 16.95 -1.53 14.90
CA GLU A 296 16.76 -0.66 13.75
C GLU A 296 17.77 -0.96 12.64
N LEU A 297 17.31 -1.04 11.40
CA LEU A 297 18.13 -1.30 10.21
C LEU A 297 17.72 -0.35 9.10
N ASN A 298 18.70 0.29 8.46
CA ASN A 298 18.45 1.14 7.29
C ASN A 298 18.57 0.32 6.01
N ILE A 299 17.63 0.51 5.09
CA ILE A 299 17.59 -0.15 3.79
C ILE A 299 17.49 0.89 2.69
N ASP A 300 18.18 0.63 1.57
CA ASP A 300 18.14 1.47 0.38
C ASP A 300 17.55 0.68 -0.80
N GLY A 301 16.52 1.24 -1.43
CA GLY A 301 15.86 0.65 -2.59
C GLY A 301 16.71 0.74 -3.86
N GLY A 302 16.52 -0.18 -4.80
CA GLY A 302 17.32 -0.18 -6.04
C GLY A 302 17.62 -1.53 -6.68
N ARG A 303 17.64 -2.61 -5.87
CA ARG A 303 18.16 -3.93 -6.27
C ARG A 303 17.04 -4.94 -6.53
N GLU A 304 17.19 -5.75 -7.58
CA GLU A 304 16.18 -6.78 -7.95
C GLU A 304 15.98 -7.82 -6.85
N GLN A 305 17.05 -8.20 -6.14
CA GLN A 305 17.02 -9.17 -5.05
C GLN A 305 16.43 -8.60 -3.76
N GLY A 306 16.11 -7.30 -3.73
CA GLY A 306 15.84 -6.56 -2.49
C GLY A 306 17.14 -6.14 -1.78
N TYR A 307 17.01 -5.23 -0.84
CA TYR A 307 18.06 -4.89 0.11
C TYR A 307 18.16 -5.99 1.16
N ARG A 308 19.37 -6.52 1.35
CA ARG A 308 19.69 -7.54 2.34
C ARG A 308 20.02 -6.84 3.65
N ALA A 309 19.17 -7.03 4.66
CA ALA A 309 19.36 -6.53 6.01
C ALA A 309 19.52 -7.70 6.97
N TRP A 310 20.36 -7.54 8.00
CA TRP A 310 20.49 -8.54 9.04
C TRP A 310 20.71 -7.90 10.40
N SER A 311 20.28 -8.61 11.45
CA SER A 311 20.57 -8.28 12.84
C SER A 311 21.10 -9.50 13.57
N HIS A 312 22.01 -9.31 14.53
CA HIS A 312 22.49 -10.37 15.42
C HIS A 312 21.97 -10.11 16.83
N LYS A 313 21.16 -11.01 17.37
CA LYS A 313 20.77 -10.98 18.78
C LYS A 313 21.73 -11.88 19.56
N GLN A 314 22.39 -11.30 20.56
CA GLN A 314 23.33 -12.02 21.42
C GLN A 314 22.81 -12.15 22.86
N ASN A 315 22.11 -11.13 23.34
CA ASN A 315 21.63 -11.09 24.72
C ASN A 315 20.24 -11.73 24.81
N PHE A 316 20.18 -13.01 25.14
CA PHE A 316 18.94 -13.73 25.45
C PHE A 316 18.66 -13.73 26.96
N PRO A 317 17.39 -13.81 27.40
CA PRO A 317 17.07 -13.94 28.82
C PRO A 317 17.68 -15.23 29.42
N GLU A 318 17.80 -15.28 30.74
CA GLU A 318 18.34 -16.46 31.45
C GLU A 318 17.59 -17.76 31.09
N ASP A 319 16.27 -17.67 30.91
CA ASP A 319 15.45 -18.73 30.34
C ASP A 319 14.89 -18.29 28.97
N PRO A 320 15.52 -18.71 27.86
CA PRO A 320 15.06 -18.40 26.50
C PRO A 320 13.99 -19.37 25.98
N THR A 321 13.52 -20.34 26.78
CA THR A 321 12.60 -21.39 26.34
C THR A 321 11.24 -20.84 25.90
N GLY A 322 10.64 -21.45 24.88
CA GLY A 322 9.29 -21.17 24.39
C GLY A 322 9.21 -20.46 23.04
N ASP A 323 8.08 -19.80 22.82
CA ASP A 323 7.69 -19.20 21.55
C ASP A 323 8.40 -17.87 21.32
N TRP A 324 9.06 -17.74 20.17
CA TRP A 324 9.64 -16.48 19.71
C TRP A 324 8.99 -15.98 18.44
N ARG A 325 8.82 -14.65 18.38
CA ARG A 325 8.34 -13.95 17.19
C ARG A 325 9.20 -12.72 16.91
N ILE A 326 9.60 -12.58 15.66
CA ILE A 326 10.27 -11.39 15.16
C ILE A 326 9.33 -10.73 14.16
N ASP A 327 8.85 -9.54 14.51
CA ASP A 327 8.04 -8.72 13.61
C ASP A 327 8.97 -7.77 12.83
N ILE A 328 8.88 -7.81 11.50
CA ILE A 328 9.62 -6.89 10.62
C ILE A 328 8.68 -5.71 10.37
N MET A 329 9.05 -4.53 10.87
CA MET A 329 8.16 -3.36 10.89
C MET A 329 8.81 -2.15 10.20
N THR A 330 8.01 -1.27 9.60
CA THR A 330 8.45 0.06 9.20
C THR A 330 8.58 0.97 10.43
N GLY A 331 9.33 2.08 10.33
CA GLY A 331 9.41 3.09 11.39
C GLY A 331 8.05 3.72 11.78
N THR A 332 7.01 3.58 10.95
CA THR A 332 5.64 4.04 11.27
C THR A 332 4.74 2.97 11.88
N GLY A 333 5.28 1.78 12.16
CA GLY A 333 4.56 0.68 12.80
C GLY A 333 3.71 -0.17 11.85
N GLN A 334 3.96 -0.13 10.54
CA GLN A 334 3.34 -1.04 9.58
C GLN A 334 4.16 -2.33 9.53
N ARG A 335 3.50 -3.49 9.55
CA ARG A 335 4.18 -4.79 9.46
C ARG A 335 4.49 -5.14 8.00
N LEU A 336 5.72 -5.57 7.73
CA LEU A 336 6.20 -6.09 6.45
C LEU A 336 6.18 -7.61 6.38
N GLY A 337 6.43 -8.26 7.52
CA GLY A 337 6.51 -9.71 7.65
C GLY A 337 6.70 -10.11 9.10
N LEU A 338 6.73 -11.42 9.35
CA LEU A 338 7.05 -11.98 10.65
C LEU A 338 7.80 -13.30 10.49
N ILE A 339 8.64 -13.62 11.46
CA ILE A 339 9.35 -14.89 11.58
C ILE A 339 8.98 -15.46 12.96
N ARG A 340 8.72 -16.77 13.02
CA ARG A 340 8.44 -17.49 14.26
C ARG A 340 9.39 -18.66 14.40
N PHE A 341 9.80 -18.94 15.63
CA PHE A 341 10.62 -20.09 15.97
C PHE A 341 10.38 -20.47 17.43
N GLU A 342 10.66 -21.72 17.75
CA GLU A 342 10.53 -22.32 19.08
C GLU A 342 11.91 -22.64 19.64
N VAL A 343 12.14 -22.28 20.90
CA VAL A 343 13.34 -22.66 21.66
C VAL A 343 12.96 -23.73 22.67
N SER A 344 13.58 -24.91 22.57
CA SER A 344 13.28 -26.05 23.45
C SER A 344 14.51 -26.93 23.66
N ASP A 345 14.60 -27.58 24.83
CA ASP A 345 15.59 -28.63 25.08
C ASP A 345 15.31 -29.91 24.28
N ASP A 346 14.05 -30.14 23.92
CA ASP A 346 13.66 -31.23 23.04
C ASP A 346 14.00 -30.86 21.59
N ALA A 347 15.01 -31.52 21.02
CA ALA A 347 15.45 -31.32 19.65
C ALA A 347 14.35 -31.59 18.60
N GLN A 348 13.29 -32.34 18.94
CA GLN A 348 12.14 -32.53 18.05
C GLN A 348 11.18 -31.33 18.03
N GLN A 349 11.18 -30.51 19.09
CA GLN A 349 10.35 -29.32 19.21
C GLN A 349 11.11 -28.04 18.85
N ALA A 350 12.41 -28.01 19.15
CA ALA A 350 13.29 -26.89 18.83
C ALA A 350 13.30 -26.62 17.32
N THR A 351 13.13 -25.36 16.94
CA THR A 351 13.24 -24.98 15.53
C THR A 351 14.69 -25.14 15.07
N LEU A 352 14.89 -25.67 13.86
CA LEU A 352 16.19 -25.69 13.22
C LEU A 352 16.44 -24.32 12.56
N ALA A 353 17.42 -23.59 13.08
CA ALA A 353 17.97 -22.41 12.42
C ALA A 353 19.04 -22.85 11.42
N ASP A 354 18.93 -22.41 10.18
CA ASP A 354 19.85 -22.74 9.10
C ASP A 354 20.10 -21.54 8.17
N GLY A 355 21.18 -21.64 7.40
CA GLY A 355 21.49 -20.67 6.35
C GLY A 355 20.51 -20.67 5.16
N GLU A 356 19.43 -21.44 5.20
CA GLU A 356 18.51 -21.57 4.08
C GLU A 356 17.64 -20.32 3.93
N ILE A 357 17.82 -19.61 2.82
CA ILE A 357 17.02 -18.44 2.51
C ILE A 357 15.66 -18.89 2.00
N ARG A 358 14.65 -18.77 2.85
CA ARG A 358 13.27 -19.14 2.52
C ARG A 358 12.55 -17.96 1.91
N ALA A 359 11.90 -18.21 0.77
CA ALA A 359 11.09 -17.21 0.11
C ALA A 359 9.89 -16.80 0.99
N SER A 360 9.59 -15.51 1.04
CA SER A 360 8.45 -14.97 1.79
C SER A 360 7.49 -14.22 0.86
N GLY A 361 6.21 -14.14 1.27
CA GLY A 361 5.16 -13.49 0.48
C GLY A 361 5.05 -14.05 -0.94
N LEU A 362 5.08 -13.17 -1.94
CA LEU A 362 4.98 -13.53 -3.37
C LEU A 362 6.12 -14.42 -3.88
N SER A 363 7.32 -14.32 -3.31
CA SER A 363 8.45 -15.13 -3.75
C SER A 363 8.21 -16.62 -3.47
N GLY A 364 7.43 -16.94 -2.43
CA GLY A 364 7.02 -18.30 -2.09
C GLY A 364 6.00 -18.90 -3.06
N LEU A 365 5.30 -18.06 -3.85
CA LEU A 365 4.33 -18.50 -4.85
C LEU A 365 4.97 -18.87 -6.20
N ASN A 366 6.30 -18.83 -6.33
CA ASN A 366 7.05 -19.19 -7.54
C ASN A 366 6.54 -18.49 -8.83
N LEU A 367 6.04 -17.25 -8.72
CA LEU A 367 5.48 -16.50 -9.86
C LEU A 367 6.53 -16.12 -10.92
N ARG A 368 7.83 -16.25 -10.61
CA ARG A 368 8.95 -16.01 -11.53
C ARG A 368 8.89 -16.86 -12.80
N ARG A 369 8.24 -18.04 -12.76
CA ARG A 369 8.02 -18.90 -13.93
C ARG A 369 7.16 -18.27 -15.03
N PHE A 370 6.40 -17.22 -14.71
CA PHE A 370 5.49 -16.55 -15.64
C PHE A 370 6.07 -15.25 -16.22
N VAL A 371 7.30 -14.88 -15.83
CA VAL A 371 8.00 -13.72 -16.37
C VAL A 371 8.91 -14.21 -17.51
N PRO A 372 8.61 -13.91 -18.79
CA PRO A 372 9.47 -14.33 -19.89
C PRO A 372 10.82 -13.59 -19.80
N GLY A 373 11.94 -14.33 -19.75
CA GLY A 373 13.27 -13.76 -19.96
C GLY A 373 14.40 -14.05 -18.95
N ARG A 374 14.41 -15.18 -18.22
CA ARG A 374 15.67 -15.73 -17.69
C ARG A 374 15.74 -17.26 -17.82
N PRO A 375 16.88 -17.83 -18.26
CA PRO A 375 17.20 -19.23 -18.01
C PRO A 375 17.39 -19.45 -16.50
N ASN A 376 17.12 -20.66 -16.03
CA ASN A 376 17.32 -21.07 -14.63
C ASN A 376 18.79 -20.87 -14.21
N ASP A 377 19.04 -20.10 -13.16
CA ASP A 377 20.30 -20.16 -12.41
C ASP A 377 20.26 -21.42 -11.50
N GLU A 378 20.15 -22.60 -12.13
CA GLU A 378 20.38 -23.91 -11.48
C GLU A 378 21.80 -24.45 -11.74
N GLU A 379 22.63 -23.74 -12.50
CA GLU A 379 24.05 -24.10 -12.72
C GLU A 379 24.99 -23.19 -11.93
N ALA A 380 25.02 -23.41 -10.61
CA ALA A 380 26.18 -23.09 -9.78
C ALA A 380 26.28 -24.11 -8.65
N ARG A 381 26.35 -25.39 -9.02
CA ARG A 381 27.03 -26.39 -8.19
C ARG A 381 28.51 -26.34 -8.56
N PRO A 382 29.44 -26.18 -7.61
CA PRO A 382 30.81 -26.58 -7.87
C PRO A 382 30.81 -28.11 -7.94
N GLU A 383 31.13 -28.68 -9.09
CA GLU A 383 31.70 -30.02 -9.16
C GLU A 383 33.18 -29.88 -8.74
N ASP A 384 33.56 -30.66 -7.73
CA ASP A 384 34.90 -31.05 -7.24
C ASP A 384 36.08 -30.07 -7.31
#